data_AF-A0A3L6R696-F1
#
_entry.id   AF-A0A3L6R696-F1
#
_cell.length_a   1.000
_cell.length_b   1.000
_cell.length_c   1.000
_cell.angle_alpha   90.00
_cell.angle_beta   90.00
_cell.angle_gamma   90.00
#
_symmetry.space_group_name_H-M   'P 1'
#
loop_
_entity.id
_entity.type
_entity.pdbx_description
1 polymer ?
#
loop_
_entity_poly.entity_id
_entity_poly.type
_entity_poly.pdbx_seq_one_letter_code
_entity_poly.pdbx_strand_id
1 'polypeptide(L)'
;MIRCTPFHPYAKAGAGSATLSMAYAAAKFADACLRGLRGDAGIVECSYVASQVTELPFFASKVRLGRSGVEEILPLGLLNEFERAGLEKAKKELAQSIQKGVSFINK
;
A
#
# COMPACT_ATOMS: atom_id res chain seq x y z
N MET A 1 2.94 35.21 21.56
CA MET A 1 2.23 34.19 22.36
C MET A 1 1.34 33.32 21.44
N ILE A 2 1.93 32.69 20.40
CA ILE A 2 1.22 31.75 19.53
C ILE A 2 1.56 30.36 20.05
N ARG A 3 0.66 29.81 20.88
CA ARG A 3 0.82 28.50 21.51
C ARG A 3 0.77 27.41 20.43
N CYS A 4 1.78 26.55 20.44
CA CYS A 4 1.66 25.18 19.97
C CYS A 4 0.39 24.55 20.56
N THR A 5 -0.62 24.28 19.73
CA THR A 5 -1.65 23.30 20.09
C THR A 5 -1.21 21.94 19.55
N PRO A 6 -1.06 20.92 20.41
CA PRO A 6 -0.71 19.56 20.02
C PRO A 6 -1.78 18.97 19.09
N PHE A 7 -1.34 18.42 17.95
CA PHE A 7 -2.13 17.62 17.02
C PHE A 7 -2.56 16.33 17.74
N HIS A 8 -3.69 16.41 18.41
CA HIS A 8 -4.29 15.33 19.16
C HIS A 8 -5.02 14.35 18.19
N PRO A 9 -5.13 13.04 18.50
CA PRO A 9 -5.81 11.97 17.69
C PRO A 9 -7.34 12.14 17.43
N TYR A 10 -7.84 13.37 17.33
CA TYR A 10 -9.21 13.79 17.65
C TYR A 10 -10.08 14.12 16.41
N ALA A 11 -9.99 13.35 15.33
CA ALA A 11 -11.01 13.47 14.28
C ALA A 11 -12.29 12.70 14.66
N LYS A 12 -12.14 11.56 15.35
CA LYS A 12 -13.25 10.69 15.79
C LYS A 12 -13.30 10.44 17.30
N ALA A 13 -12.54 11.18 18.10
CA ALA A 13 -12.49 11.01 19.56
C ALA A 13 -12.31 9.54 20.03
N GLY A 14 -11.53 8.74 19.28
CA GLY A 14 -11.32 7.32 19.58
C GLY A 14 -12.43 6.36 19.15
N ALA A 15 -13.54 6.83 18.56
CA ALA A 15 -14.70 6.02 18.17
C ALA A 15 -14.55 5.27 16.82
N GLY A 16 -13.32 4.97 16.40
CA GLY A 16 -13.02 4.16 15.22
C GLY A 16 -12.11 4.83 14.20
N SER A 17 -11.67 4.05 13.22
CA SER A 17 -10.76 4.46 12.14
C SER A 17 -11.50 5.15 10.99
N ALA A 18 -10.77 5.56 9.95
CA ALA A 18 -11.32 6.16 8.75
C ALA A 18 -12.21 5.18 7.96
N THR A 19 -13.52 5.41 7.93
CA THR A 19 -14.50 4.47 7.32
C THR A 19 -14.90 4.89 5.91
N LEU A 20 -15.46 6.10 5.75
CA LEU A 20 -15.95 6.57 4.44
C LEU A 20 -14.82 6.76 3.41
N SER A 21 -13.68 7.31 3.83
CA SER A 21 -12.53 7.48 2.94
C SER A 21 -11.90 6.15 2.56
N MET A 22 -11.90 5.16 3.45
CA MET A 22 -11.45 3.80 3.11
C MET A 22 -12.42 3.12 2.14
N ALA A 23 -13.73 3.26 2.35
CA ALA A 23 -14.73 2.74 1.43
C ALA A 23 -14.58 3.36 0.02
N TYR A 24 -14.33 4.67 -0.05
CA TYR A 24 -14.06 5.34 -1.31
C TYR A 24 -12.76 4.86 -1.97
N ALA A 25 -11.67 4.72 -1.21
CA ALA A 25 -10.40 4.19 -1.72
C ALA A 25 -10.55 2.75 -2.24
N ALA A 26 -11.25 1.90 -1.49
CA ALA A 26 -11.56 0.53 -1.90
C ALA A 26 -12.43 0.49 -3.16
N ALA A 27 -13.44 1.35 -3.25
CA ALA A 27 -14.30 1.45 -4.43
C ALA A 27 -13.50 1.87 -5.68
N LYS A 28 -12.58 2.84 -5.56
CA LYS A 28 -11.70 3.24 -6.67
C LYS A 28 -10.79 2.11 -7.12
N PHE A 29 -10.16 1.41 -6.17
CA PHE A 29 -9.28 0.29 -6.50
C PHE A 29 -10.06 -0.88 -7.12
N ALA A 30 -11.26 -1.18 -6.61
CA ALA A 30 -12.13 -2.20 -7.18
C ALA A 30 -12.56 -1.85 -8.62
N ASP A 31 -12.93 -0.58 -8.89
CA ASP A 31 -13.23 -0.11 -10.24
C ASP A 31 -12.03 -0.28 -11.18
N ALA A 32 -10.82 0.06 -10.74
CA ALA A 32 -9.60 -0.14 -11.50
C ALA A 32 -9.38 -1.63 -11.85
N CYS A 33 -9.59 -2.54 -10.89
CA CYS A 33 -9.54 -3.98 -11.14
C CYS A 33 -10.60 -4.43 -12.16
N LEU A 34 -11.84 -3.98 -12.02
CA LEU A 34 -12.93 -4.35 -12.94
C LEU A 34 -12.66 -3.87 -14.37
N ARG A 35 -12.12 -2.66 -14.51
CA ARG A 35 -11.71 -2.12 -15.81
C ARG A 35 -10.52 -2.91 -16.39
N GLY A 36 -9.58 -3.33 -15.55
CA GLY A 36 -8.48 -4.22 -15.96
C GLY A 36 -9.00 -5.55 -16.50
N LEU A 37 -9.94 -6.17 -15.79
CA LEU A 37 -10.61 -7.41 -16.20
C LEU A 37 -11.42 -7.24 -17.51
N ARG A 38 -12.04 -6.08 -17.72
CA ARG A 38 -12.71 -5.74 -18.99
C ARG A 38 -11.72 -5.64 -20.16
N GLY A 39 -10.44 -5.42 -19.88
CA GLY A 39 -9.39 -5.29 -20.88
C GLY A 39 -9.08 -3.84 -21.26
N ASP A 40 -9.45 -2.87 -20.42
CA ASP A 40 -8.97 -1.49 -20.55
C ASP A 40 -7.44 -1.47 -20.37
N ALA A 41 -6.72 -0.81 -21.26
CA ALA A 41 -5.26 -0.70 -21.20
C ALA A 41 -4.81 0.46 -20.29
N GLY A 42 -3.61 0.34 -19.74
CA GLY A 42 -2.92 1.45 -19.05
C GLY A 42 -3.41 1.72 -17.62
N ILE A 43 -4.09 0.76 -16.98
CA ILE A 43 -4.50 0.90 -15.59
C ILE A 43 -3.31 0.60 -14.69
N VAL A 44 -2.83 1.63 -14.00
CA VAL A 44 -1.71 1.52 -13.07
C VAL A 44 -2.17 2.00 -11.70
N GLU A 45 -2.09 1.12 -10.71
CA GLU A 45 -2.47 1.40 -9.33
C GLU A 45 -1.36 0.96 -8.37
N CYS A 46 -1.30 1.57 -7.18
CA CYS A 46 -0.39 1.09 -6.13
C CYS A 46 -1.09 0.02 -5.30
N SER A 47 -0.52 -1.18 -5.23
CA SER A 47 -1.09 -2.28 -4.47
C SER A 47 -0.03 -3.08 -3.72
N TYR A 48 -0.42 -3.65 -2.59
CA TYR A 48 0.43 -4.54 -1.79
C TYR A 48 0.31 -5.97 -2.32
N VAL A 49 1.33 -6.40 -3.06
CA VAL A 49 1.34 -7.67 -3.80
C VAL A 49 2.60 -8.47 -3.52
N ALA A 50 2.56 -9.76 -3.82
CA ALA A 50 3.77 -10.57 -3.85
C ALA A 50 4.68 -10.04 -4.96
N SER A 51 5.87 -9.57 -4.61
CA SER A 51 6.77 -8.92 -5.57
C SER A 51 8.22 -9.19 -5.22
N GLN A 52 9.09 -9.08 -6.23
CA GLN A 52 10.55 -9.19 -6.09
C GLN A 52 11.22 -7.82 -6.23
N VAL A 53 10.45 -6.73 -6.12
CA VAL A 53 10.95 -5.35 -6.20
C VAL A 53 11.89 -5.05 -5.03
N THR A 54 11.73 -5.77 -3.92
CA THR A 54 12.61 -5.73 -2.76
C THR A 54 12.95 -7.16 -2.33
N GLU A 55 13.87 -7.29 -1.38
CA GLU A 55 14.22 -8.53 -0.70
C GLU A 55 13.08 -9.17 0.11
N LEU A 56 11.95 -8.47 0.27
CA LEU A 56 10.76 -8.94 0.97
C LEU A 56 9.79 -9.65 0.01
N PRO A 57 9.11 -10.72 0.46
CA PRO A 57 8.20 -11.47 -0.41
C PRO A 57 6.93 -10.69 -0.80
N PHE A 58 6.57 -9.66 -0.04
CA PHE A 58 5.43 -8.79 -0.30
C PHE A 58 5.85 -7.32 -0.17
N PHE A 59 5.41 -6.48 -1.10
CA PHE A 59 5.71 -5.05 -1.07
C PHE A 59 4.66 -4.25 -1.84
N ALA A 60 4.42 -3.01 -1.40
CA ALA A 60 3.49 -2.10 -2.07
C ALA A 60 4.22 -1.36 -3.20
N SER A 61 3.84 -1.62 -4.44
CA SER A 61 4.44 -1.00 -5.62
C SER A 61 3.37 -0.70 -6.67
N LYS A 62 3.75 0.06 -7.69
CA LYS A 62 2.88 0.33 -8.84
C LYS A 62 2.72 -0.96 -9.64
N VAL A 63 1.49 -1.35 -9.92
CA VAL A 63 1.17 -2.54 -10.70
C VAL A 63 0.29 -2.15 -11.89
N ARG A 64 0.58 -2.73 -13.05
CA ARG A 64 -0.34 -2.67 -14.19
C ARG A 64 -1.37 -3.76 -14.05
N LEU A 65 -2.64 -3.34 -14.03
CA LEU A 65 -3.79 -4.24 -14.00
C LEU A 65 -4.24 -4.56 -15.43
N GLY A 66 -4.62 -5.79 -15.66
CA GLY A 66 -5.25 -6.23 -16.89
C GLY A 66 -6.11 -7.47 -16.70
N ARG A 67 -6.24 -8.31 -17.74
CA ARG A 67 -7.33 -9.30 -17.79
C ARG A 67 -7.18 -10.45 -16.79
N SER A 68 -5.95 -10.71 -16.36
CA SER A 68 -5.61 -11.76 -15.39
C SER A 68 -5.19 -11.20 -14.03
N GLY A 69 -5.57 -9.96 -13.72
CA GLY A 69 -5.19 -9.27 -12.49
C GLY A 69 -3.93 -8.44 -12.68
N VAL A 70 -2.89 -8.68 -11.87
CA VAL A 70 -1.62 -7.96 -11.97
C VAL A 70 -0.79 -8.55 -13.12
N GLU A 71 -0.63 -7.79 -14.20
CA GLU A 71 0.13 -8.21 -15.38
C GLU A 71 1.61 -7.82 -15.29
N GLU A 72 1.90 -6.67 -14.68
CA GLU A 72 3.26 -6.17 -14.55
C GLU A 72 3.43 -5.44 -13.22
N ILE A 73 4.56 -5.68 -12.55
CA ILE A 73 4.96 -4.96 -11.34
C ILE A 73 6.04 -3.96 -11.75
N LEU A 74 5.74 -2.67 -11.59
CA LEU A 74 6.63 -1.60 -11.99
C LEU A 74 7.66 -1.32 -10.89
N PRO A 75 8.92 -0.98 -11.25
CA PRO A 75 9.96 -0.66 -10.29
C PRO A 75 9.66 0.64 -9.54
N LEU A 76 10.28 0.82 -8.36
CA LEU A 76 10.12 2.00 -7.51
C LEU A 76 10.57 3.32 -8.17
N GLY A 77 11.40 3.25 -9.20
CA GLY A 77 11.98 4.42 -9.88
C GLY A 77 13.16 5.02 -9.11
N LEU A 78 13.49 6.28 -9.44
CA LEU A 78 14.56 7.02 -8.78
C LEU A 78 14.07 7.51 -7.42
N LEU A 79 14.75 7.08 -6.36
CA LEU A 79 14.46 7.48 -4.98
C LEU A 79 15.50 8.49 -4.50
N ASN A 80 15.02 9.58 -3.90
CA ASN A 80 15.89 10.55 -3.26
C ASN A 80 16.44 10.03 -1.92
N GLU A 81 17.45 10.69 -1.33
CA GLU A 81 18.10 10.21 -0.10
C GLU A 81 17.11 10.02 1.07
N PHE A 82 16.16 10.96 1.22
CA PHE A 82 15.12 10.89 2.24
C PHE A 82 14.20 9.68 2.05
N GLU A 83 13.77 9.42 0.81
CA GLU A 83 12.90 8.29 0.48
C GLU A 83 13.62 6.96 0.66
N ARG A 84 14.92 6.90 0.31
CA ARG A 84 15.75 5.72 0.53
C ARG A 84 15.91 5.41 2.02
N ALA A 85 16.17 6.42 2.84
CA ALA A 85 16.25 6.25 4.29
C ALA A 85 14.90 5.81 4.89
N GLY A 86 13.78 6.31 4.37
CA GLY A 86 12.43 5.88 4.74
C GLY A 86 12.15 4.44 4.34
N LEU A 87 12.52 4.05 3.12
CA LEU A 87 12.34 2.71 2.59
C LEU A 87 13.08 1.66 3.43
N GLU A 88 14.33 1.93 3.81
CA GLU A 88 15.11 1.02 4.66
C GLU A 88 14.51 0.84 6.05
N LYS A 89 13.87 1.87 6.62
CA LYS A 89 13.12 1.75 7.87
C LYS A 89 11.84 0.93 7.67
N ALA A 90 11.08 1.23 6.61
CA ALA A 90 9.84 0.55 6.28
C ALA A 90 10.05 -0.95 6.03
N LYS A 91 11.13 -1.33 5.32
CA LYS A 91 11.48 -2.73 5.07
C LYS A 91 11.67 -3.53 6.36
N LYS A 92 12.36 -2.97 7.35
CA LYS A 92 12.60 -3.64 8.64
C LYS A 92 11.30 -3.93 9.39
N GLU A 93 10.40 -2.96 9.46
CA GLU A 93 9.10 -3.12 10.10
C GLU A 93 8.18 -4.07 9.30
N LEU A 94 8.20 -3.95 7.98
CA LEU A 94 7.41 -4.78 7.09
C LEU A 94 7.81 -6.25 7.17
N ALA A 95 9.11 -6.56 7.28
CA ALA A 95 9.61 -7.93 7.46
C ALA A 95 8.98 -8.62 8.69
N GLN A 96 8.93 -7.90 9.83
CA GLN A 96 8.32 -8.40 11.06
C GLN A 96 6.83 -8.63 10.90
N SER A 97 6.13 -7.69 10.24
CA SER A 97 4.70 -7.79 9.96
C SER A 97 4.37 -8.99 9.06
N ILE A 98 5.16 -9.20 8.00
CA ILE A 98 5.02 -10.35 7.10
C ILE A 98 5.24 -11.66 7.86
N GLN A 99 6.34 -11.76 8.62
CA GLN A 99 6.66 -12.96 9.38
C GLN A 99 5.55 -13.31 10.38
N LYS A 100 4.98 -12.29 11.04
CA LYS A 100 3.85 -12.47 11.96
C LYS A 100 2.63 -13.04 11.23
N GLY A 101 2.31 -12.55 10.03
CA GLY A 101 1.22 -13.06 9.21
C GLY A 101 1.43 -14.51 8.76
N VAL A 102 2.62 -14.84 8.26
CA VAL A 102 2.98 -16.21 7.84
C VAL A 102 2.96 -17.18 9.02
N SER A 103 3.53 -16.78 10.16
CA SER A 103 3.59 -17.63 11.36
C SER A 103 2.20 -17.87 11.98
N PHE A 104 1.24 -16.97 11.76
CA PHE A 104 -0.13 -17.15 12.23
C PHE A 104 -0.85 -18.27 11.48
N ILE A 105 -0.59 -18.43 10.18
CA ILE A 105 -1.20 -19.48 9.35
C ILE A 105 -0.46 -20.82 9.46
N ASN A 106 0.87 -20.81 9.64
CA ASN A 106 1.68 -22.02 9.78
C ASN A 106 1.69 -22.62 11.21
N LYS A 107 0.73 -22.24 12.05
CA LYS A 107 0.50 -22.80 13.39
C LYS A 107 -0.62 -23.84 13.32
#